data_AF-V9DU89-F1
#
_entry.id   AF-V9DU89-F1
#
_cell.length_a   1.000
_cell.length_b   1.000
_cell.length_c   1.000
_cell.angle_alpha   90.00
_cell.angle_beta   90.00
_cell.angle_gamma   90.00
#
_symmetry.space_group_name_H-M   'P 1'
#
loop_
_entity.id
_entity.type
_entity.pdbx_description
1 polymer ?
#
loop_
_entity_poly.entity_id
_entity_poly.type
_entity_poly.pdbx_seq_one_letter_code
_entity_poly.pdbx_strand_id
1 'polypeptide(L)'
;MPTNAQLQAEIDQLNQAMAERTRVPSNLPKFTGKRGEDVREWLFQIENACRINGIAINDAIPRLPGIAGSAMEKPASGWFLHWASTTRVEEHTWGIFREHVLQHFEASNYQSVLREKLQRLKQTADIETYNGEYSALIFRVEGMSVLDQVLFYTNGLKPRTRSYVKLENPVTLSDAMNLAVKFEVTHFVEDASERKVRHEKTKTSHEQAQDNKKTLKGKSFRGKGRFKPSSNLKSKETRTCHFCNKPGHIKANCFAWKKEQGKQGNEKPRQ
;
A
#
# COMPACT_ATOMS: atom_id res chain seq x y z
N MET A 1 45.87 -51.36 -17.81
CA MET A 1 45.28 -50.65 -18.96
C MET A 1 43.78 -50.70 -18.80
N PRO A 2 43.07 -49.56 -18.69
CA PRO A 2 41.62 -49.56 -18.69
C PRO A 2 41.10 -50.15 -20.01
N THR A 3 40.00 -50.89 -19.95
CA THR A 3 39.32 -51.44 -21.13
C THR A 3 38.57 -50.35 -21.88
N ASN A 4 38.33 -50.53 -23.18
CA ASN A 4 37.56 -49.57 -23.98
C ASN A 4 36.17 -49.27 -23.38
N ALA A 5 35.54 -50.24 -22.71
CA ALA A 5 34.27 -50.04 -22.00
C ALA A 5 34.41 -49.12 -20.77
N GLN A 6 35.52 -49.21 -20.04
CA GLN A 6 35.80 -48.33 -18.89
C GLN A 6 36.07 -46.89 -19.33
N LEU A 7 36.82 -46.71 -20.42
CA LEU A 7 37.08 -45.38 -21.00
C LEU A 7 35.79 -44.72 -21.51
N GLN A 8 34.89 -45.49 -22.15
CA GLN A 8 33.61 -44.96 -22.61
C GLN A 8 32.71 -44.54 -21.44
N ALA A 9 32.63 -45.34 -20.38
CA ALA A 9 31.85 -45.00 -19.19
C ALA A 9 32.37 -43.74 -18.49
N GLU A 10 33.69 -43.54 -18.46
CA GLU A 10 34.31 -42.33 -17.89
C GLU A 10 34.01 -41.08 -18.73
N ILE A 11 34.07 -41.19 -20.07
CA ILE A 11 33.66 -40.12 -20.99
C ILE A 11 32.18 -39.76 -20.78
N ASP A 12 31.30 -40.76 -20.68
CA ASP A 12 29.88 -40.54 -20.49
C ASP A 12 29.58 -39.87 -19.13
N GLN A 13 30.28 -40.28 -18.06
CA GLN A 13 30.19 -39.61 -16.75
C GLN A 13 30.67 -38.16 -16.80
N LEU A 14 31.78 -37.88 -17.49
CA LEU A 14 32.28 -36.51 -17.66
C LEU A 14 31.31 -35.65 -18.46
N ASN A 15 30.75 -36.18 -19.55
CA ASN A 15 29.74 -35.51 -20.35
C ASN A 15 28.47 -35.22 -19.54
N GLN A 16 28.03 -36.18 -18.72
CA GLN A 16 26.88 -36.02 -17.84
C GLN A 16 27.13 -34.95 -16.77
N ALA A 17 28.31 -34.95 -16.14
CA ALA A 17 28.70 -33.92 -15.18
C ALA A 17 28.82 -32.53 -15.83
N MET A 18 29.30 -32.44 -17.07
CA MET A 18 29.34 -31.18 -17.83
C MET A 18 27.93 -30.68 -18.22
N ALA A 19 27.03 -31.59 -18.61
CA ALA A 19 25.63 -31.26 -18.89
C ALA A 19 24.91 -30.73 -17.62
N GLU A 20 25.15 -31.34 -16.47
CA GLU A 20 24.61 -30.87 -15.18
C GLU A 20 25.17 -29.48 -14.79
N ARG A 21 26.47 -29.26 -15.01
CA ARG A 21 27.12 -27.95 -14.80
C ARG A 21 26.63 -26.84 -15.72
N THR A 22 26.02 -27.17 -16.86
CA THR A 22 25.55 -26.19 -17.87
C THR A 22 24.05 -25.99 -17.89
N ARG A 23 23.28 -26.88 -17.24
CA ARG A 23 21.80 -26.83 -17.18
C ARG A 23 21.23 -25.58 -16.50
N VAL A 24 20.77 -24.60 -17.26
CA VAL A 24 20.04 -23.44 -16.72
C VAL A 24 18.59 -23.85 -16.47
N PRO A 25 17.98 -23.49 -15.32
CA PRO A 25 16.56 -23.74 -15.09
C PRO A 25 15.70 -23.17 -16.22
N SER A 26 14.78 -23.98 -16.74
CA SER A 26 13.73 -23.49 -17.65
C SER A 26 12.69 -22.68 -16.88
N ASN A 27 12.15 -21.62 -17.48
CA ASN A 27 11.10 -20.76 -16.91
C ASN A 27 11.51 -19.97 -15.65
N LEU A 28 12.64 -19.27 -15.71
CA LEU A 28 13.03 -18.33 -14.65
C LEU A 28 12.04 -17.14 -14.58
N PRO A 29 11.73 -16.66 -13.36
CA PRO A 29 10.92 -15.46 -13.17
C PRO A 29 11.62 -14.25 -13.78
N LYS A 30 10.91 -13.52 -14.63
CA LYS A 30 11.44 -12.32 -15.30
C LYS A 30 11.47 -11.14 -14.34
N PHE A 31 12.51 -10.33 -14.41
CA PHE A 31 12.63 -9.11 -13.60
C PHE A 31 13.01 -7.91 -14.44
N THR A 32 12.18 -6.87 -14.40
CA THR A 32 12.42 -5.64 -15.17
C THR A 32 13.10 -4.55 -14.34
N GLY A 33 13.04 -4.64 -13.01
CA GLY A 33 13.53 -3.61 -12.09
C GLY A 33 12.64 -2.37 -12.05
N LYS A 34 11.39 -2.47 -12.50
CA LYS A 34 10.43 -1.36 -12.49
C LYS A 34 9.84 -1.16 -11.10
N ARG A 35 9.33 0.05 -10.85
CA ARG A 35 8.58 0.36 -9.63
C ARG A 35 7.40 -0.60 -9.46
N GLY A 36 7.34 -1.24 -8.29
CA GLY A 36 6.28 -2.18 -7.92
C GLY A 36 6.71 -3.64 -7.94
N GLU A 37 7.84 -3.97 -8.57
CA GLU A 37 8.46 -5.30 -8.43
C GLU A 37 9.19 -5.41 -7.08
N ASP A 38 9.08 -6.57 -6.42
CA ASP A 38 9.78 -6.87 -5.18
C ASP A 38 11.04 -7.70 -5.51
N VAL A 39 12.20 -7.05 -5.44
CA VAL A 39 13.49 -7.67 -5.76
C VAL A 39 13.83 -8.84 -4.82
N ARG A 40 13.37 -8.80 -3.56
CA ARG A 40 13.59 -9.90 -2.60
C ARG A 40 12.78 -11.12 -3.00
N GLU A 41 11.52 -10.90 -3.38
CA GLU A 41 10.65 -11.96 -3.88
C GLU A 41 11.24 -12.60 -5.14
N TRP A 42 11.71 -11.78 -6.09
CA TRP A 42 12.35 -12.28 -7.30
C TRP A 42 13.61 -13.11 -7.01
N LEU A 43 14.52 -12.61 -6.16
CA LEU A 43 15.72 -13.35 -5.75
C LEU A 43 15.35 -14.70 -5.13
N PHE A 44 14.34 -14.73 -4.25
CA PHE A 44 13.85 -15.97 -3.65
C PHE A 44 13.31 -16.95 -4.69
N GLN A 45 12.56 -16.48 -5.70
CA GLN A 45 12.05 -17.31 -6.78
C GLN A 45 13.18 -17.89 -7.65
N ILE A 46 14.23 -17.10 -7.94
CA ILE A 46 15.44 -17.58 -8.63
C ILE A 46 16.12 -18.69 -7.84
N GLU A 47 16.36 -18.47 -6.54
CA GLU A 47 16.97 -19.48 -5.68
C GLU A 47 16.14 -20.75 -5.63
N ASN A 48 14.81 -20.62 -5.53
CA ASN A 48 13.91 -21.76 -5.52
C ASN A 48 13.95 -22.55 -6.83
N ALA A 49 13.93 -21.85 -7.97
CA ALA A 49 14.07 -22.48 -9.29
C ALA A 49 15.39 -23.23 -9.43
N CYS A 50 16.48 -22.66 -8.93
CA CYS A 50 17.79 -23.32 -8.87
C CYS A 50 17.76 -24.57 -7.98
N ARG A 51 17.22 -24.50 -6.76
CA ARG A 51 17.09 -25.67 -5.85
C ARG A 51 16.32 -26.82 -6.48
N ILE A 52 15.19 -26.53 -7.13
CA ILE A 52 14.37 -27.54 -7.82
C ILE A 52 15.15 -28.21 -8.97
N ASN A 53 16.08 -27.49 -9.59
CA ASN A 53 16.93 -28.01 -10.66
C ASN A 53 18.26 -28.61 -10.15
N GLY A 54 18.38 -28.87 -8.84
CA GLY A 54 19.56 -29.49 -8.25
C GLY A 54 20.78 -28.57 -8.14
N ILE A 55 20.59 -27.26 -8.30
CA ILE A 55 21.65 -26.27 -8.15
C ILE A 55 21.68 -25.85 -6.68
N ALA A 56 22.78 -26.18 -5.99
CA ALA A 56 23.00 -25.73 -4.62
C ALA A 56 23.01 -24.19 -4.56
N ILE A 57 22.42 -23.63 -3.51
CA ILE A 57 22.48 -22.19 -3.24
C ILE A 57 23.55 -21.97 -2.18
N ASN A 58 24.67 -21.38 -2.61
CA ASN A 58 25.77 -20.99 -1.75
C ASN A 58 26.28 -19.65 -2.27
N ASP A 59 26.57 -18.74 -1.34
CA ASP A 59 27.08 -17.41 -1.63
C ASP A 59 28.33 -17.44 -2.51
N ALA A 60 29.18 -18.48 -2.42
CA ALA A 60 30.39 -18.60 -3.22
C ALA A 60 30.18 -19.05 -4.67
N ILE A 61 28.97 -19.44 -5.10
CA ILE A 61 28.76 -20.04 -6.43
C ILE A 61 28.75 -18.96 -7.52
N PRO A 62 29.70 -18.98 -8.47
CA PRO A 62 29.81 -17.92 -9.47
C PRO A 62 28.81 -18.04 -10.63
N ARG A 63 28.12 -19.17 -10.69
CA ARG A 63 27.12 -19.45 -11.73
C ARG A 63 25.78 -18.76 -11.47
N LEU A 64 25.41 -18.55 -10.20
CA LEU A 64 24.11 -18.00 -9.82
C LEU A 64 23.87 -16.57 -10.34
N PRO A 65 24.85 -15.64 -10.30
CA PRO A 65 24.70 -14.32 -10.93
C PRO A 65 24.38 -14.41 -12.43
N GLY A 66 25.00 -15.34 -13.17
CA GLY A 66 24.71 -15.55 -14.59
C GLY A 66 23.29 -16.07 -14.85
N ILE A 67 22.80 -16.98 -14.01
CA ILE A 67 21.42 -17.48 -14.08
C ILE A 67 20.43 -16.34 -13.79
N ALA A 68 20.64 -15.59 -12.71
CA ALA A 68 19.81 -14.45 -12.36
C ALA A 68 19.82 -13.38 -13.46
N GLY A 69 21.00 -13.03 -13.96
CA GLY A 69 21.20 -12.08 -15.06
C GLY A 69 20.47 -12.48 -16.34
N SER A 70 20.39 -13.77 -16.67
CA SER A 70 19.63 -14.26 -17.83
C SER A 70 18.11 -14.07 -17.70
N ALA A 71 17.61 -13.90 -16.47
CA ALA A 71 16.21 -13.65 -16.17
C ALA A 71 15.88 -12.15 -16.01
N MET A 72 16.89 -11.27 -16.10
CA MET A 72 16.69 -9.82 -16.05
C MET A 72 16.32 -9.31 -17.44
N GLU A 73 15.21 -8.58 -17.54
CA GLU A 73 14.73 -7.92 -18.75
C GLU A 73 15.05 -6.41 -18.71
N LYS A 74 14.79 -5.69 -19.80
CA LYS A 74 15.01 -4.23 -19.83
C LYS A 74 14.01 -3.54 -18.88
N PRO A 75 14.44 -2.54 -18.08
CA PRO A 75 15.79 -1.95 -18.02
C PRO A 75 16.83 -2.68 -17.15
N ALA A 76 16.44 -3.58 -16.24
CA ALA A 76 17.35 -4.22 -15.28
C ALA A 76 18.54 -4.97 -15.90
N SER A 77 18.38 -5.59 -17.08
CA SER A 77 19.48 -6.21 -17.83
C SER A 77 20.66 -5.26 -18.10
N GLY A 78 20.41 -3.96 -18.27
CA GLY A 78 21.46 -2.96 -18.44
C GLY A 78 22.30 -2.77 -17.18
N TRP A 79 21.67 -2.83 -16.00
CA TRP A 79 22.39 -2.83 -14.73
C TRP A 79 23.24 -4.09 -14.56
N PHE A 80 22.72 -5.26 -14.93
CA PHE A 80 23.48 -6.52 -14.85
C PHE A 80 24.75 -6.45 -15.72
N LEU A 81 24.63 -5.94 -16.96
CA LEU A 81 25.78 -5.75 -17.85
C LEU A 81 26.83 -4.81 -17.25
N HIS A 82 26.38 -3.73 -16.59
CA HIS A 82 27.29 -2.82 -15.88
C HIS A 82 27.96 -3.53 -14.69
N TRP A 83 27.19 -4.22 -13.84
CA TRP A 83 27.71 -4.95 -12.68
C TRP A 83 28.74 -6.01 -13.09
N ALA A 84 28.43 -6.83 -14.10
CA ALA A 84 29.32 -7.89 -14.59
C ALA A 84 30.60 -7.37 -15.24
N SER A 85 30.58 -6.14 -15.77
CA SER A 85 31.77 -5.53 -16.41
C SER A 85 32.65 -4.72 -15.45
N THR A 86 32.10 -4.29 -14.31
CA THR A 86 32.81 -3.43 -13.34
C THR A 86 33.22 -4.15 -12.05
N THR A 87 32.56 -5.26 -11.71
CA THR A 87 32.88 -6.10 -10.56
C THR A 87 34.07 -7.02 -10.90
N ARG A 88 34.96 -7.31 -9.96
CA ARG A 88 36.10 -8.20 -10.23
C ARG A 88 35.64 -9.65 -10.41
N VAL A 89 36.34 -10.45 -11.21
CA VAL A 89 35.92 -11.84 -11.50
C VAL A 89 35.83 -12.68 -10.23
N GLU A 90 36.71 -12.47 -9.26
CA GLU A 90 36.69 -13.18 -7.97
C GLU A 90 35.49 -12.78 -7.11
N GLU A 91 34.91 -11.60 -7.36
CA GLU A 91 33.75 -11.04 -6.67
C GLU A 91 32.42 -11.42 -7.36
N HIS A 92 32.45 -12.19 -8.45
CA HIS A 92 31.25 -12.70 -9.12
C HIS A 92 30.61 -13.84 -8.32
N THR A 93 30.40 -13.62 -7.03
CA THR A 93 29.79 -14.57 -6.10
C THR A 93 28.30 -14.23 -5.95
N TRP A 94 27.50 -15.21 -5.55
CA TRP A 94 26.08 -15.00 -5.29
C TRP A 94 25.83 -14.02 -4.14
N GLY A 95 26.66 -14.05 -3.10
CA GLY A 95 26.55 -13.14 -1.96
C GLY A 95 26.71 -11.67 -2.38
N ILE A 96 27.78 -11.35 -3.12
CA ILE A 96 28.06 -9.99 -3.61
C ILE A 96 26.99 -9.54 -4.61
N PHE A 97 26.57 -10.44 -5.50
CA PHE A 97 25.47 -10.14 -6.43
C PHE A 97 24.18 -9.77 -5.69
N ARG A 98 23.77 -10.55 -4.68
CA ARG A 98 22.57 -10.27 -3.87
C ARG A 98 22.66 -8.91 -3.20
N GLU A 99 23.79 -8.60 -2.58
CA GLU A 99 24.02 -7.32 -1.94
C GLU A 99 23.85 -6.16 -2.92
N HIS A 100 24.53 -6.22 -4.08
CA HIS A 100 24.49 -5.15 -5.08
C HIS A 100 23.11 -5.04 -5.76
N VAL A 101 22.44 -6.16 -6.04
CA VAL A 101 21.06 -6.18 -6.59
C VAL A 101 20.10 -5.49 -5.63
N LEU A 102 20.18 -5.83 -4.34
CA LEU A 102 19.33 -5.23 -3.31
C LEU A 102 19.66 -3.74 -3.20
N GLN A 103 20.93 -3.37 -3.10
CA GLN A 103 21.33 -1.97 -3.02
C GLN A 103 20.82 -1.11 -4.20
N HIS A 104 20.74 -1.68 -5.41
CA HIS A 104 20.32 -0.94 -6.60
C HIS A 104 18.80 -0.90 -6.78
N PHE A 105 18.10 -2.02 -6.57
CA PHE A 105 16.68 -2.16 -6.88
C PHE A 105 15.76 -2.12 -5.65
N GLU A 106 16.29 -2.33 -4.45
CA GLU A 106 15.53 -2.14 -3.22
C GLU A 106 15.41 -0.65 -2.92
N ALA A 107 14.19 -0.19 -2.65
CA ALA A 107 13.99 1.18 -2.22
C ALA A 107 14.66 1.38 -0.85
N SER A 108 15.44 2.45 -0.68
CA SER A 108 16.12 2.76 0.60
C SER A 108 15.16 2.89 1.79
N ASN A 109 13.87 3.14 1.53
CA ASN A 109 12.80 3.22 2.52
C ASN A 109 11.91 1.95 2.58
N TYR A 110 12.33 0.82 2.02
CA TYR A 110 11.53 -0.41 1.90
C TYR A 110 10.86 -0.83 3.22
N GLN A 111 11.65 -0.97 4.29
CA GLN A 111 11.15 -1.34 5.62
C GLN A 111 10.14 -0.30 6.16
N SER A 112 10.42 0.99 5.99
CA SER A 112 9.51 2.07 6.39
C SER A 112 8.18 2.01 5.64
N VAL A 113 8.22 1.76 4.33
CA VAL A 113 7.01 1.62 3.49
C VAL A 113 6.18 0.42 3.90
N LEU A 114 6.80 -0.73 4.21
CA LEU A 114 6.08 -1.90 4.69
C LEU A 114 5.39 -1.64 6.04
N ARG A 115 6.10 -1.00 6.99
CA ARG A 115 5.55 -0.63 8.30
C ARG A 115 4.41 0.38 8.18
N GLU A 116 4.54 1.37 7.31
CA GLU A 116 3.48 2.35 7.02
C GLU A 116 2.24 1.67 6.41
N LYS A 117 2.45 0.72 5.48
CA LYS A 117 1.35 -0.09 4.91
C LYS A 117 0.65 -0.92 5.98
N LEU A 118 1.40 -1.60 6.86
CA LEU A 118 0.82 -2.36 7.98
C LEU A 118 -0.02 -1.49 8.90
N GLN A 119 0.50 -0.32 9.28
CA GLN A 119 -0.20 0.60 10.19
C GLN A 119 -1.52 1.12 9.57
N ARG A 120 -1.52 1.33 8.25
CA ARG A 120 -2.68 1.80 7.49
C ARG A 120 -3.64 0.69 7.07
N LEU A 121 -3.23 -0.57 7.15
CA LEU A 121 -4.06 -1.69 6.74
C LEU A 121 -5.31 -1.77 7.62
N LYS A 122 -6.48 -1.86 6.99
CA LYS A 122 -7.78 -1.98 7.65
C LYS A 122 -8.54 -3.13 7.02
N GLN A 123 -9.23 -3.90 7.86
CA GLN A 123 -10.16 -4.93 7.41
C GLN A 123 -11.35 -4.26 6.71
N THR A 124 -11.35 -4.31 5.37
CA THR A 124 -12.44 -3.79 4.53
C THR A 124 -13.37 -4.90 4.02
N ALA A 125 -12.86 -6.13 3.94
CA ALA A 125 -13.56 -7.33 3.48
C ALA A 125 -13.79 -8.32 4.65
N ASP A 126 -13.78 -9.62 4.35
CA ASP A 126 -13.78 -10.73 5.30
C ASP A 126 -12.43 -10.86 6.04
N ILE A 127 -12.40 -11.69 7.08
CA ILE A 127 -11.19 -11.87 7.90
C ILE A 127 -10.07 -12.60 7.16
N GLU A 128 -10.38 -13.51 6.25
CA GLU A 128 -9.40 -14.31 5.53
C GLU A 128 -8.59 -13.43 4.58
N THR A 129 -9.28 -12.60 3.80
CA THR A 129 -8.65 -11.58 2.93
C THR A 129 -7.75 -10.65 3.75
N TYR A 130 -8.23 -10.15 4.89
CA TYR A 130 -7.43 -9.27 5.76
C TYR A 130 -6.20 -9.98 6.35
N ASN A 131 -6.33 -11.23 6.77
CA ASN A 131 -5.21 -12.04 7.26
C ASN A 131 -4.16 -12.27 6.17
N GLY A 132 -4.60 -12.51 4.92
CA GLY A 132 -3.72 -12.65 3.77
C GLY A 132 -2.94 -11.37 3.48
N GLU A 133 -3.61 -10.22 3.43
CA GLU A 133 -2.97 -8.91 3.21
C GLU A 133 -1.99 -8.55 4.33
N TYR A 134 -2.36 -8.81 5.58
CA TYR A 134 -1.50 -8.55 6.73
C TYR A 134 -0.26 -9.45 6.71
N SER A 135 -0.45 -10.76 6.47
CA SER A 135 0.62 -11.75 6.40
C SER A 135 1.61 -11.45 5.27
N ALA A 136 1.09 -11.06 4.11
CA ALA A 136 1.91 -10.67 2.97
C ALA A 136 2.83 -9.49 3.29
N LEU A 137 2.45 -8.59 4.20
CA LEU A 137 3.30 -7.48 4.61
C LEU A 137 4.24 -7.87 5.76
N ILE A 138 3.71 -8.48 6.83
CA ILE A 138 4.48 -8.68 8.07
C ILE A 138 5.66 -9.64 7.91
N PHE A 139 5.53 -10.67 7.07
CA PHE A 139 6.62 -11.62 6.83
C PHE A 139 7.85 -11.01 6.13
N ARG A 140 7.71 -9.81 5.57
CA ARG A 140 8.81 -9.04 4.94
C ARG A 140 9.39 -7.96 5.85
N VAL A 141 8.75 -7.69 6.99
CA VAL A 141 9.23 -6.68 7.94
C VAL A 141 10.27 -7.28 8.86
N GLU A 142 11.40 -6.60 8.96
CA GLU A 142 12.51 -6.99 9.83
C GLU A 142 12.39 -6.28 11.19
N GLY A 143 12.72 -7.01 12.28
CA GLY A 143 12.88 -6.44 13.62
C GLY A 143 11.62 -5.87 14.29
N MET A 144 10.41 -6.22 13.85
CA MET A 144 9.17 -5.78 14.51
C MET A 144 8.87 -6.65 15.74
N SER A 145 8.64 -6.01 16.89
CA SER A 145 8.28 -6.72 18.12
C SER A 145 6.96 -7.47 17.97
N VAL A 146 6.82 -8.63 18.63
CA VAL A 146 5.54 -9.39 18.62
C VAL A 146 4.38 -8.54 19.14
N LEU A 147 4.65 -7.68 20.13
CA LEU A 147 3.66 -6.73 20.65
C LEU A 147 3.15 -5.77 19.57
N ASP A 148 4.06 -5.18 18.78
CA ASP A 148 3.68 -4.29 17.67
C ASP A 148 2.95 -5.04 16.56
N GLN A 149 3.36 -6.29 16.28
CA GLN A 149 2.67 -7.15 15.32
C GLN A 149 1.22 -7.40 15.72
N VAL A 150 0.98 -7.75 16.99
CA VAL A 150 -0.38 -7.96 17.52
C VAL A 150 -1.15 -6.63 17.55
N LEU A 151 -0.51 -5.54 17.97
CA LEU A 151 -1.13 -4.23 18.09
C LEU A 151 -1.60 -3.69 16.74
N PHE A 152 -0.76 -3.72 15.71
CA PHE A 152 -1.10 -3.22 14.38
C PHE A 152 -2.18 -4.08 13.71
N TYR A 153 -2.07 -5.40 13.81
CA TYR A 153 -3.12 -6.33 13.37
C TYR A 153 -4.46 -6.00 14.03
N THR A 154 -4.47 -5.97 15.36
CA THR A 154 -5.70 -5.75 16.14
C THR A 154 -6.31 -4.38 15.86
N ASN A 155 -5.49 -3.34 15.67
CA ASN A 155 -5.96 -1.99 15.32
C ASN A 155 -6.49 -1.88 13.88
N GLY A 156 -6.16 -2.83 13.01
CA GLY A 156 -6.68 -2.89 11.65
C GLY A 156 -8.05 -3.59 11.52
N LEU A 157 -8.43 -4.43 12.48
CA LEU A 157 -9.70 -5.15 12.51
C LEU A 157 -10.93 -4.22 12.58
N LYS A 158 -12.08 -4.73 12.10
CA LYS A 158 -13.39 -4.10 12.28
C LYS A 158 -13.69 -3.87 13.77
N PRO A 159 -14.45 -2.81 14.15
CA PRO A 159 -14.63 -2.44 15.55
C PRO A 159 -15.11 -3.56 16.48
N ARG A 160 -16.07 -4.39 16.05
CA ARG A 160 -16.60 -5.50 16.86
C ARG A 160 -15.54 -6.59 17.08
N THR A 161 -14.95 -7.10 16.00
CA THR A 161 -13.87 -8.10 16.04
C THR A 161 -12.68 -7.60 16.85
N ARG A 162 -12.29 -6.33 16.67
CA ARG A 162 -11.23 -5.69 17.44
C ARG A 162 -11.50 -5.71 18.94
N SER A 163 -12.72 -5.37 19.36
CA SER A 163 -13.08 -5.37 20.79
C SER A 163 -12.97 -6.77 21.38
N TYR A 164 -13.44 -7.79 20.66
CA TYR A 164 -13.32 -9.19 21.08
C TYR A 164 -11.85 -9.61 21.21
N VAL A 165 -11.03 -9.38 20.19
CA VAL A 165 -9.61 -9.76 20.20
C VAL A 165 -8.85 -9.03 21.32
N LYS A 166 -9.15 -7.74 21.58
CA LYS A 166 -8.52 -7.00 22.69
C LYS A 166 -8.91 -7.53 24.06
N LEU A 167 -10.15 -7.99 24.23
CA LEU A 167 -10.62 -8.56 25.50
C LEU A 167 -9.87 -9.84 25.86
N GLU A 168 -9.62 -10.68 24.85
CA GLU A 168 -8.94 -11.97 25.00
C GLU A 168 -7.41 -11.81 25.14
N ASN A 169 -6.87 -10.61 24.88
CA ASN A 169 -5.48 -10.23 25.09
C ASN A 169 -4.44 -11.25 24.54
N PRO A 170 -4.44 -11.51 23.22
CA PRO A 170 -3.52 -12.47 22.61
C PRO A 170 -2.05 -12.02 22.76
N VAL A 171 -1.18 -12.99 23.03
CA VAL A 171 0.27 -12.76 23.16
C VAL A 171 0.97 -12.87 21.81
N THR A 172 0.43 -13.67 20.88
CA THR A 172 1.02 -13.88 19.56
C THR A 172 0.12 -13.40 18.42
N LEU A 173 0.72 -13.12 17.26
CA LEU A 173 -0.02 -12.76 16.06
C LEU A 173 -0.97 -13.89 15.63
N SER A 174 -0.53 -15.16 15.77
CA SER A 174 -1.35 -16.32 15.42
C SER A 174 -2.58 -16.43 16.31
N ASP A 175 -2.45 -16.20 17.62
CA ASP A 175 -3.58 -16.19 18.54
C ASP A 175 -4.57 -15.08 18.17
N ALA A 176 -4.08 -13.88 17.87
CA ALA A 176 -4.91 -12.77 17.44
C ALA A 176 -5.69 -13.10 16.15
N MET A 177 -5.05 -13.73 15.17
CA MET A 177 -5.69 -14.17 13.92
C MET A 177 -6.74 -15.26 14.17
N ASN A 178 -6.44 -16.25 15.02
CA ASN A 178 -7.37 -17.32 15.37
C ASN A 178 -8.61 -16.77 16.08
N LEU A 179 -8.43 -15.83 17.01
CA LEU A 179 -9.55 -15.16 17.70
C LEU A 179 -10.42 -14.36 16.73
N ALA A 180 -9.81 -13.67 15.76
CA ALA A 180 -10.56 -12.92 14.77
C ALA A 180 -11.39 -13.83 13.84
N VAL A 181 -10.83 -14.96 13.41
CA VAL A 181 -11.56 -15.99 12.64
C VAL A 181 -12.70 -16.58 13.48
N LYS A 182 -12.44 -16.96 14.73
CA LYS A 182 -13.44 -17.50 15.66
C LYS A 182 -14.61 -16.53 15.85
N PHE A 183 -14.33 -15.23 15.95
CA PHE A 183 -15.36 -14.19 16.07
C PHE A 183 -16.23 -14.13 14.81
N GLU A 184 -15.61 -14.12 13.62
CA GLU A 184 -16.36 -14.04 12.36
C GLU A 184 -17.27 -15.25 12.14
N VAL A 185 -16.80 -16.47 12.44
CA VAL A 185 -17.61 -17.70 12.35
C VAL A 185 -18.82 -17.64 13.28
N THR A 186 -18.65 -17.11 14.50
CA THR A 186 -19.73 -17.05 15.49
C THR A 186 -20.69 -15.86 15.27
N HIS A 187 -20.30 -14.84 14.50
CA HIS A 187 -21.04 -13.58 14.33
C HIS A 187 -21.34 -13.22 12.86
N PHE A 188 -21.23 -14.18 11.94
CA PHE A 188 -21.38 -14.00 10.48
C PHE A 188 -22.73 -13.37 10.04
N VAL A 189 -23.77 -13.51 10.87
CA VAL A 189 -25.16 -13.12 10.54
C VAL A 189 -25.40 -11.60 10.62
N GLU A 190 -24.55 -10.82 11.30
CA GLU A 190 -24.83 -9.41 11.59
C GLU A 190 -24.45 -8.44 10.45
N ASP A 191 -23.42 -8.74 9.66
CA ASP A 191 -22.86 -7.82 8.65
C ASP A 191 -23.79 -7.63 7.42
N ALA A 192 -24.70 -8.59 7.19
CA ALA A 192 -25.79 -8.47 6.20
C ALA A 192 -26.95 -7.60 6.73
N SER A 193 -27.22 -7.67 8.03
CA SER A 193 -28.28 -6.88 8.70
C SER A 193 -27.88 -5.41 8.84
N GLU A 194 -26.61 -5.09 9.16
CA GLU A 194 -26.14 -3.70 9.23
C GLU A 194 -26.21 -3.00 7.86
N ARG A 195 -25.92 -3.70 6.76
CA ARG A 195 -26.09 -3.17 5.40
C ARG A 195 -27.56 -2.86 5.06
N LYS A 196 -28.50 -3.69 5.51
CA LYS A 196 -29.94 -3.45 5.35
C LYS A 196 -30.42 -2.24 6.14
N VAL A 197 -30.02 -2.13 7.41
CA VAL A 197 -30.39 -1.00 8.30
C VAL A 197 -29.87 0.34 7.76
N ARG A 198 -28.66 0.38 7.19
CA ARG A 198 -28.11 1.59 6.56
C ARG A 198 -28.88 2.00 5.31
N HIS A 199 -29.28 1.03 4.49
CA HIS A 199 -30.07 1.28 3.29
C HIS A 199 -31.49 1.77 3.62
N GLU A 200 -32.07 1.27 4.71
CA GLU A 200 -33.40 1.64 5.20
C GLU A 200 -33.44 3.04 5.83
N LYS A 201 -32.40 3.43 6.58
CA LYS A 201 -32.22 4.82 7.07
C LYS A 201 -32.04 5.84 5.94
N THR A 202 -31.47 5.42 4.81
CA THR A 202 -31.24 6.31 3.66
C THR A 202 -32.55 6.52 2.86
N LYS A 203 -33.47 5.56 2.87
CA LYS A 203 -34.80 5.67 2.23
C LYS A 203 -35.77 6.55 3.03
N THR A 204 -35.83 6.38 4.35
CA THR A 204 -36.69 7.20 5.23
C THR A 204 -36.33 8.69 5.22
N SER A 205 -35.04 9.00 5.01
CA SER A 205 -34.56 10.39 4.86
C SER A 205 -35.01 11.05 3.55
N HIS A 206 -35.30 10.27 2.51
CA HIS A 206 -35.68 10.77 1.18
C HIS A 206 -37.18 10.96 1.00
N GLU A 207 -38.01 10.25 1.78
CA GLU A 207 -39.47 10.36 1.77
C GLU A 207 -39.99 11.60 2.53
N GLN A 208 -39.29 12.06 3.58
CA GLN A 208 -39.63 13.32 4.27
C GLN A 208 -39.37 14.59 3.44
N ALA A 209 -38.63 14.48 2.33
CA ALA A 209 -38.27 15.63 1.48
C ALA A 209 -39.25 15.86 0.31
N GLN A 210 -40.27 15.01 0.12
CA GLN A 210 -41.17 15.08 -1.05
C GLN A 210 -42.51 15.79 -0.82
N ASP A 211 -42.88 16.16 0.41
CA ASP A 211 -44.23 16.69 0.69
C ASP A 211 -44.37 18.22 0.62
N ASN A 212 -43.42 18.93 0.01
CA ASN A 212 -43.48 20.39 -0.07
C ASN A 212 -43.00 20.94 -1.41
N LYS A 213 -43.74 20.66 -2.49
CA LYS A 213 -43.62 21.40 -3.77
C LYS A 213 -44.87 21.27 -4.67
N LYS A 214 -45.83 22.17 -4.42
CA LYS A 214 -46.76 22.75 -5.40
C LYS A 214 -46.50 24.26 -5.30
N THR A 215 -46.26 25.07 -6.34
CA THR A 215 -46.89 25.13 -7.65
C THR A 215 -46.09 26.06 -8.59
N LEU A 216 -46.09 25.73 -9.90
CA LEU A 216 -46.14 26.61 -11.09
C LEU A 216 -44.85 27.35 -11.54
N LYS A 217 -44.16 26.87 -12.59
CA LYS A 217 -44.40 26.90 -14.07
C LYS A 217 -43.84 28.15 -14.76
N GLY A 218 -42.83 27.95 -15.62
CA GLY A 218 -42.39 28.90 -16.64
C GLY A 218 -41.09 28.49 -17.34
N LYS A 219 -41.20 27.83 -18.50
CA LYS A 219 -40.12 27.42 -19.43
C LYS A 219 -39.54 28.68 -20.14
N SER A 220 -38.29 28.75 -20.62
CA SER A 220 -37.70 28.06 -21.80
C SER A 220 -36.15 28.29 -21.85
N PHE A 221 -35.33 27.28 -22.21
CA PHE A 221 -34.52 27.15 -23.46
C PHE A 221 -33.78 28.44 -23.93
N ARG A 222 -32.49 28.51 -24.30
CA ARG A 222 -31.49 27.56 -24.84
C ARG A 222 -30.11 28.29 -24.90
N GLY A 223 -28.99 27.60 -24.74
CA GLY A 223 -27.75 27.91 -25.51
C GLY A 223 -26.49 28.43 -24.79
N LYS A 224 -25.54 27.50 -24.58
CA LYS A 224 -24.07 27.59 -24.77
C LYS A 224 -23.26 28.76 -24.15
N GLY A 225 -22.64 28.45 -23.00
CA GLY A 225 -21.18 28.33 -22.86
C GLY A 225 -20.30 29.59 -22.90
N ARG A 226 -19.76 29.98 -21.74
CA ARG A 226 -18.31 30.22 -21.47
C ARG A 226 -18.12 30.70 -20.02
N PHE A 227 -17.10 30.17 -19.36
CA PHE A 227 -16.75 30.44 -17.96
C PHE A 227 -16.41 31.92 -17.69
N LYS A 228 -16.93 32.46 -16.57
CA LYS A 228 -16.31 33.52 -15.73
C LYS A 228 -16.84 33.42 -14.29
N PRO A 229 -16.06 33.83 -13.27
CA PRO A 229 -16.31 33.52 -11.86
C PRO A 229 -17.18 34.59 -11.19
N SER A 230 -18.15 34.18 -10.35
CA SER A 230 -18.81 35.12 -9.43
C SER A 230 -19.40 34.42 -8.21
N SER A 231 -18.76 34.71 -7.08
CA SER A 231 -19.30 35.11 -5.78
C SER A 231 -20.66 34.60 -5.27
N ASN A 232 -20.62 34.24 -3.98
CA ASN A 232 -21.67 34.38 -2.97
C ASN A 232 -22.80 33.35 -2.93
N LEU A 233 -22.45 32.15 -2.46
CA LEU A 233 -23.34 31.38 -1.59
C LEU A 233 -23.43 32.09 -0.23
N LYS A 234 -24.57 32.76 -0.03
CA LYS A 234 -25.01 33.37 1.23
C LYS A 234 -25.03 32.32 2.34
N SER A 235 -23.99 32.30 3.19
CA SER A 235 -24.09 31.67 4.50
C SER A 235 -25.07 32.52 5.34
N LYS A 236 -26.08 31.90 5.93
CA LYS A 236 -26.94 32.54 6.92
C LYS A 236 -26.10 32.73 8.20
N GLU A 237 -25.33 33.81 8.24
CA GLU A 237 -24.53 34.16 9.41
C GLU A 237 -25.47 34.72 10.50
N THR A 238 -25.72 33.91 11.52
CA THR A 238 -26.61 34.18 12.67
C THR A 238 -26.01 35.14 13.70
N ARG A 239 -24.86 35.75 13.41
CA ARG A 239 -24.10 36.57 14.37
C ARG A 239 -24.72 37.96 14.53
N THR A 240 -24.85 38.39 15.79
CA THR A 240 -25.30 39.73 16.19
C THR A 240 -24.14 40.69 16.30
N CYS A 241 -24.34 41.93 15.86
CA CYS A 241 -23.32 42.96 15.91
C CYS A 241 -23.04 43.38 17.35
N HIS A 242 -21.80 43.21 17.83
CA HIS A 242 -21.39 43.61 19.19
C HIS A 242 -21.44 45.12 19.49
N PHE A 243 -21.72 45.97 18.50
CA PHE A 243 -21.83 47.42 18.69
C PHE A 243 -23.29 47.89 18.77
N CYS A 244 -24.16 47.42 17.86
CA CYS A 244 -25.58 47.84 17.83
C CYS A 244 -26.57 46.75 18.26
N ASN A 245 -26.08 45.57 18.63
CA ASN A 245 -26.83 44.38 19.03
C ASN A 245 -27.89 43.87 18.04
N LYS A 246 -27.85 44.30 16.77
CA LYS A 246 -28.76 43.80 15.71
C LYS A 246 -28.18 42.55 15.02
N PRO A 247 -29.01 41.52 14.74
CA PRO A 247 -28.59 40.31 14.02
C PRO A 247 -28.29 40.57 12.53
N GLY A 248 -27.48 39.71 11.92
CA GLY A 248 -27.24 39.68 10.48
C GLY A 248 -26.00 40.45 9.99
N HIS A 249 -25.20 41.01 10.90
CA HIS A 249 -23.88 41.59 10.58
C HIS A 249 -22.97 41.63 11.82
N ILE A 250 -21.66 41.72 11.61
CA ILE A 250 -20.65 41.90 12.67
C ILE A 250 -20.20 43.37 12.77
N LYS A 251 -19.52 43.76 13.87
CA LYS A 251 -19.08 45.14 14.14
C LYS A 251 -18.32 45.79 12.97
N ALA A 252 -17.47 45.03 12.28
CA ALA A 252 -16.70 45.51 11.12
C ALA A 252 -17.60 46.01 9.96
N ASN A 253 -18.79 45.43 9.82
CA ASN A 253 -19.78 45.76 8.79
C ASN A 253 -20.95 46.60 9.31
N CYS A 254 -20.85 47.12 10.55
CA CYS A 254 -21.91 47.93 11.14
C CYS A 254 -21.88 49.38 10.64
N PHE A 255 -22.98 49.83 10.05
CA PHE A 255 -23.11 51.19 9.53
C PHE A 255 -23.00 52.25 10.65
N ALA A 256 -23.58 51.98 11.82
CA ALA A 256 -23.51 52.91 12.96
C ALA A 256 -22.06 53.07 13.46
N TRP A 257 -21.30 51.97 13.56
CA TRP A 257 -19.88 51.99 13.92
C TRP A 257 -19.02 52.77 12.92
N LYS A 258 -19.23 52.56 11.61
CA LYS A 258 -18.50 53.30 10.56
C LYS A 258 -18.81 54.80 10.58
N LYS A 259 -20.04 55.20 10.89
CA LYS A 259 -20.44 56.61 11.02
C LYS A 259 -19.77 57.28 12.22
N GLU A 260 -19.56 56.56 13.31
CA GLU A 260 -18.90 57.07 14.52
C GLU A 260 -17.38 57.22 14.33
N GLN A 261 -16.74 56.25 13.66
CA GLN A 261 -15.35 56.34 13.20
C GLN A 261 -15.11 57.56 12.30
N GLY A 262 -16.06 57.85 11.39
CA GLY A 262 -15.99 59.03 10.52
C GLY A 262 -16.10 60.37 11.26
N LYS A 263 -16.66 60.39 12.48
CA LYS A 263 -16.68 61.59 13.33
C LYS A 263 -15.40 61.78 14.14
N GLN A 264 -14.69 60.69 14.48
CA GLN A 264 -13.39 60.75 15.18
C GLN A 264 -12.20 60.97 14.22
N GLY A 265 -12.35 60.69 12.93
CA GLY A 265 -11.30 60.87 11.92
C GLY A 265 -11.14 62.28 11.36
N ASN A 266 -11.99 63.24 11.73
CA ASN A 266 -11.96 64.62 11.20
C ASN A 266 -11.38 65.66 12.18
N GLU A 267 -10.84 65.22 13.32
CA GLU A 267 -10.02 66.04 14.21
C GLU A 267 -8.61 65.44 14.30
N LYS A 268 -7.76 65.75 13.33
CA LYS A 268 -6.31 65.87 13.56
C LYS A 268 -5.67 66.71 12.43
N PRO A 269 -4.87 67.75 12.76
CA PRO A 269 -4.41 68.72 11.78
C PRO A 269 -3.30 68.13 10.90
N ARG A 270 -3.30 68.48 9.63
CA ARG A 270 -2.14 68.34 8.74
C ARG A 270 -0.98 69.19 9.30
N GLN A 271 0.10 68.54 9.69
CA GLN A 271 1.47 69.06 9.64
C GLN A 271 2.33 68.01 8.94
#